data_AF-A0A965V0I6-F1
#
_entry.id   AF-A0A965V0I6-F1
#
_cell.length_a   1.000
_cell.length_b   1.000
_cell.length_c   1.000
_cell.angle_alpha   90.00
_cell.angle_beta   90.00
_cell.angle_gamma   90.00
#
_symmetry.space_group_name_H-M   'P 1'
#
loop_
_entity.id
_entity.type
_entity.pdbx_description
1 polymer ?
#
loop_
_entity_poly.entity_id
_entity_poly.type
_entity_poly.pdbx_seq_one_letter_code
_entity_poly.pdbx_strand_id
1 'polypeptide(L)'
;PNDSPASLENTIQQARVEMDEDLIALLQDDDEGEEDEVREELTRLRLLSDQDFLIQGYRFFKAEQESYPEIEDRGELLLLQPPEDLARYLGSEDVKTDVIFGASVIPSEAYPEDGEFHLTDHDHRVVRAIEAARNMSGHWSRETLLTDQHPILQWVTERLLMLHGRGEAPYITSSALDTGELLFCFIGQLSSKAGSPLVSSAHAVQFLPGGKSEPQVFPLKEVLERADFHAQVNLGGDQKLETANFMRASAVQASLEHLKSLNQKHFSDGLATRLRKEQRRLRKWADGRRKFLDEKKESLSPDSPHYRRLKFKEQFMESHLKSREEWMKRQFTPADSPTTQLVLVIEGV
;
A
#
# COMPACT_ATOMS: atom_id res chain seq x y z
N PRO A 1 0.40 6.52 65.76
CA PRO A 1 1.13 5.58 64.87
C PRO A 1 1.31 6.25 63.50
N ASN A 2 2.54 6.69 63.22
CA ASN A 2 2.86 7.64 62.16
C ASN A 2 2.76 7.00 60.77
N ASP A 3 1.70 7.30 60.02
CA ASP A 3 1.68 7.14 58.57
C ASP A 3 2.50 8.25 57.93
N SER A 4 3.77 7.97 57.67
CA SER A 4 4.62 8.88 56.90
C SER A 4 4.17 8.90 55.43
N PRO A 5 4.25 10.03 54.70
CA PRO A 5 3.90 10.11 53.29
C PRO A 5 4.64 9.07 52.41
N ALA A 6 5.83 8.64 52.85
CA ALA A 6 6.60 7.57 52.21
C ALA A 6 5.95 6.17 52.32
N SER A 7 5.16 5.88 53.36
CA SER A 7 4.43 4.60 53.45
C SER A 7 3.24 4.58 52.47
N LEU A 8 2.60 5.72 52.27
CA LEU A 8 1.47 5.89 51.37
C LEU A 8 1.92 5.87 49.90
N GLU A 9 3.05 6.50 49.58
CA GLU A 9 3.69 6.39 48.26
C GLU A 9 4.13 4.96 47.97
N ASN A 10 4.79 4.27 48.91
CA ASN A 10 5.15 2.86 48.74
C ASN A 10 3.92 1.96 48.54
N THR A 11 2.82 2.23 49.25
CA THR A 11 1.57 1.46 49.08
C THR A 11 0.93 1.73 47.70
N ILE A 12 1.00 2.96 47.19
CA ILE A 12 0.51 3.32 45.85
C ILE A 12 1.41 2.75 44.75
N GLN A 13 2.73 2.71 44.97
CA GLN A 13 3.70 2.11 44.05
C GLN A 13 3.53 0.59 44.00
N GLN A 14 3.41 -0.08 45.15
CA GLN A 14 3.14 -1.52 45.24
C GLN A 14 1.80 -1.88 44.59
N ALA A 15 0.73 -1.11 44.85
CA ALA A 15 -0.57 -1.35 44.20
C ALA A 15 -0.59 -1.04 42.70
N ARG A 16 0.37 -0.25 42.18
CA ARG A 16 0.57 -0.05 40.74
C ARG A 16 1.35 -1.20 40.13
N VAL A 17 2.41 -1.64 40.79
CA VAL A 17 3.25 -2.77 40.39
C VAL A 17 2.43 -4.06 40.39
N GLU A 18 1.63 -4.35 41.42
CA GLU A 18 0.73 -5.52 41.44
C GLU A 18 -0.33 -5.46 40.33
N MET A 19 -0.82 -4.25 39.98
CA MET A 19 -1.81 -4.10 38.92
C MET A 19 -1.20 -4.27 37.53
N ASP A 20 0.06 -3.88 37.35
CA ASP A 20 0.83 -4.09 36.14
C ASP A 20 1.31 -5.55 36.03
N GLU A 21 1.71 -6.19 37.13
CA GLU A 21 2.08 -7.61 37.18
C GLU A 21 0.87 -8.54 36.95
N ASP A 22 -0.31 -8.24 37.51
CA ASP A 22 -1.56 -8.97 37.19
C ASP A 22 -1.96 -8.81 35.72
N LEU A 23 -1.71 -7.64 35.12
CA LEU A 23 -1.98 -7.39 33.70
C LEU A 23 -0.95 -8.09 32.81
N ILE A 24 0.32 -8.09 33.20
CA ILE A 24 1.43 -8.72 32.48
C ILE A 24 1.33 -10.25 32.57
N ALA A 25 1.07 -10.81 33.74
CA ALA A 25 0.86 -12.25 33.92
C ALA A 25 -0.38 -12.75 33.14
N LEU A 26 -1.44 -11.94 33.08
CA LEU A 26 -2.63 -12.25 32.28
C LEU A 26 -2.40 -12.11 30.76
N LEU A 27 -1.47 -11.24 30.34
CA LEU A 27 -1.06 -11.08 28.94
C LEU A 27 -0.04 -12.15 28.51
N GLN A 28 0.80 -12.62 29.44
CA GLN A 28 1.86 -13.61 29.19
C GLN A 28 1.35 -15.06 29.19
N ASP A 29 0.17 -15.34 29.73
CA ASP A 29 -0.44 -16.69 29.69
C ASP A 29 -1.00 -17.07 28.30
N ASP A 30 -0.89 -16.17 27.29
CA ASP A 30 -1.53 -16.32 25.96
C ASP A 30 -0.53 -16.26 24.77
N ASP A 31 0.79 -16.32 25.00
CA ASP A 31 1.84 -16.20 23.95
C ASP A 31 2.36 -17.56 23.41
N GLU A 32 1.46 -18.53 23.21
CA GLU A 32 1.69 -19.69 22.31
C GLU A 32 0.65 -19.73 21.18
N GLY A 33 0.25 -18.56 20.70
CA GLY A 33 -0.35 -18.45 19.38
C GLY A 33 0.76 -18.32 18.36
N GLU A 34 1.06 -19.38 17.62
CA GLU A 34 1.83 -19.28 16.37
C GLU A 34 1.28 -18.10 15.57
N GLU A 35 2.06 -17.01 15.50
CA GLU A 35 1.86 -15.97 14.50
C GLU A 35 2.13 -16.65 13.17
N ASP A 36 1.08 -17.27 12.61
CA ASP A 36 1.01 -17.51 11.17
C ASP A 36 1.14 -16.12 10.52
N GLU A 37 2.38 -15.70 10.28
CA GLU A 37 2.75 -14.72 9.27
C GLU A 37 2.31 -15.29 7.91
N VAL A 38 1.00 -15.35 7.69
CA VAL A 38 0.46 -15.22 6.34
C VAL A 38 0.71 -13.75 5.98
N ARG A 39 1.97 -13.44 5.67
CA ARG A 39 2.29 -12.38 4.72
C ARG A 39 1.67 -12.88 3.42
N GLU A 40 0.38 -12.61 3.23
CA GLU A 40 -0.13 -12.51 1.86
C GLU A 40 0.84 -11.54 1.20
N GLU A 41 1.68 -12.05 0.30
CA GLU A 41 2.44 -11.21 -0.59
C GLU A 41 1.39 -10.31 -1.23
N LEU A 42 1.35 -9.05 -0.79
CA LEU A 42 0.70 -7.99 -1.54
C LEU A 42 1.52 -7.92 -2.81
N THR A 43 1.21 -8.79 -3.77
CA THR A 43 1.85 -8.85 -5.07
C THR A 43 1.43 -7.56 -5.75
N ARG A 44 2.18 -6.48 -5.49
CA ARG A 44 2.15 -5.29 -6.32
C ARG A 44 2.37 -5.80 -7.73
N LEU A 45 1.36 -5.66 -8.57
CA LEU A 45 1.47 -6.03 -9.97
C LEU A 45 2.52 -5.11 -10.59
N ARG A 46 3.76 -5.59 -10.70
CA ARG A 46 4.85 -4.91 -11.40
C ARG A 46 4.98 -5.53 -12.78
N LEU A 47 4.87 -4.70 -13.81
CA LEU A 47 5.05 -5.13 -15.21
C LEU A 47 6.53 -5.13 -15.62
N LEU A 48 7.33 -4.25 -15.01
CA LEU A 48 8.74 -4.07 -15.27
C LEU A 48 9.50 -4.00 -13.95
N SER A 49 10.80 -4.36 -13.99
CA SER A 49 11.73 -4.00 -12.92
C SER A 49 11.96 -2.49 -12.90
N ASP A 50 12.46 -1.96 -11.78
CA ASP A 50 12.71 -0.51 -11.64
C ASP A 50 13.80 -0.06 -12.63
N GLN A 51 14.78 -0.93 -12.92
CA GLN A 51 15.79 -0.74 -13.96
C GLN A 51 15.21 -0.76 -15.37
N ASP A 52 14.42 -1.79 -15.72
CA ASP A 52 13.81 -1.87 -17.06
C ASP A 52 12.86 -0.71 -17.32
N PHE A 53 12.11 -0.28 -16.31
CA PHE A 53 11.22 0.87 -16.39
C PHE A 53 12.00 2.16 -16.70
N LEU A 54 13.10 2.40 -15.99
CA LEU A 54 13.98 3.54 -16.26
C LEU A 54 14.55 3.49 -17.68
N ILE A 55 15.10 2.34 -18.10
CA ILE A 55 15.69 2.18 -19.43
C ILE A 55 14.64 2.45 -20.52
N GLN A 56 13.46 1.82 -20.44
CA GLN A 56 12.42 1.96 -21.46
C GLN A 56 11.83 3.36 -21.49
N GLY A 57 11.49 3.93 -20.32
CA GLY A 57 10.97 5.28 -20.22
C GLY A 57 11.95 6.33 -20.71
N TYR A 58 13.24 6.19 -20.37
CA TYR A 58 14.28 7.11 -20.84
C TYR A 58 14.54 6.99 -22.34
N ARG A 59 14.54 5.76 -22.89
CA ARG A 59 14.65 5.54 -24.34
C ARG A 59 13.53 6.25 -25.10
N PHE A 60 12.31 6.26 -24.56
CA PHE A 60 11.20 7.02 -25.14
C PHE A 60 11.51 8.52 -25.19
N PHE A 61 11.94 9.14 -24.10
CA PHE A 61 12.27 10.57 -24.08
C PHE A 61 13.44 10.93 -24.99
N LYS A 62 14.46 10.07 -25.05
CA LYS A 62 15.59 10.28 -25.96
C LYS A 62 15.19 10.19 -27.44
N ALA A 63 14.24 9.33 -27.78
CA ALA A 63 13.69 9.28 -29.14
C ALA A 63 12.93 10.57 -29.51
N GLU A 64 12.34 11.25 -28.52
CA GLU A 64 11.68 12.55 -28.69
C GLU A 64 12.67 13.73 -28.67
N GLN A 65 13.74 13.64 -27.86
CA GLN A 65 14.78 14.65 -27.71
C GLN A 65 16.18 14.03 -27.87
N GLU A 66 16.74 14.14 -29.08
CA GLU A 66 18.03 13.55 -29.44
C GLU A 66 19.22 14.10 -28.62
N SER A 67 19.06 15.25 -27.97
CA SER A 67 20.08 15.84 -27.10
C SER A 67 20.33 15.07 -25.80
N TYR A 68 19.49 14.09 -25.46
CA TYR A 68 19.62 13.36 -24.20
C TYR A 68 20.79 12.35 -24.26
N PRO A 69 21.67 12.32 -23.25
CA PRO A 69 22.78 11.37 -23.21
C PRO A 69 22.29 9.91 -23.17
N GLU A 70 23.12 8.95 -23.57
CA GLU A 70 22.75 7.54 -23.42
C GLU A 70 22.88 7.08 -21.96
N ILE A 71 22.02 6.17 -21.52
CA ILE A 71 22.25 5.41 -20.30
C ILE A 71 23.22 4.27 -20.63
N GLU A 72 24.36 4.20 -19.93
CA GLU A 72 25.23 3.03 -20.04
C GLU A 72 24.69 1.91 -19.15
N ASP A 73 24.28 0.81 -19.78
CA ASP A 73 23.84 -0.39 -19.08
C ASP A 73 25.02 -1.37 -18.92
N ARG A 74 25.44 -1.62 -17.68
CA ARG A 74 26.49 -2.59 -17.32
C ARG A 74 25.90 -3.85 -16.66
N GLY A 75 24.65 -4.16 -16.94
CA GLY A 75 23.92 -5.30 -16.36
C GLY A 75 23.36 -4.93 -15.01
N GLU A 76 24.11 -5.15 -13.94
CA GLU A 76 23.65 -4.85 -12.56
C GLU A 76 23.81 -3.38 -12.15
N LEU A 77 24.37 -2.54 -13.03
CA LEU A 77 24.56 -1.11 -12.79
C LEU A 77 24.19 -0.30 -14.02
N LEU A 78 23.43 0.76 -13.80
CA LEU A 78 23.15 1.78 -14.78
C LEU A 78 23.98 3.02 -14.45
N LEU A 79 24.61 3.60 -15.48
CA LEU A 79 25.24 4.90 -15.39
C LEU A 79 24.39 5.89 -16.16
N LEU A 80 23.90 6.90 -15.45
CA LEU A 80 23.05 7.93 -16.00
C LEU A 80 23.69 9.30 -15.79
N GLN A 81 24.05 9.92 -16.90
CA GLN A 81 24.30 11.35 -16.96
C GLN A 81 22.94 12.05 -17.11
N PRO A 82 22.50 12.87 -16.14
CA PRO A 82 21.18 13.48 -16.20
C PRO A 82 21.12 14.54 -17.32
N PRO A 83 20.09 14.55 -18.18
CA PRO A 83 19.84 15.67 -19.08
C PRO A 83 19.53 16.95 -18.28
N GLU A 84 19.63 18.11 -18.93
CA GLU A 84 19.55 19.41 -18.26
C GLU A 84 18.29 19.59 -17.40
N ASP A 85 17.14 19.11 -17.86
CA ASP A 85 15.87 19.20 -17.15
C ASP A 85 15.75 18.20 -15.98
N LEU A 86 16.30 16.99 -16.10
CA LEU A 86 16.46 16.08 -14.97
C LEU A 86 17.41 16.66 -13.93
N ALA A 87 18.55 17.22 -14.36
CA ALA A 87 19.51 17.87 -13.46
C ALA A 87 18.86 19.02 -12.67
N ARG A 88 18.01 19.83 -13.32
CA ARG A 88 17.17 20.84 -12.65
C ARG A 88 16.21 20.23 -11.64
N TYR A 89 15.53 19.15 -12.01
CA TYR A 89 14.58 18.45 -11.12
C TYR A 89 15.25 17.91 -9.86
N LEU A 90 16.47 17.39 -10.00
CA LEU A 90 17.28 16.88 -8.89
C LEU A 90 17.95 17.96 -8.04
N GLY A 91 17.88 19.24 -8.45
CA GLY A 91 18.44 20.36 -7.70
C GLY A 91 19.94 20.58 -7.89
N SER A 92 20.48 20.28 -9.08
CA SER A 92 21.88 20.54 -9.42
C SER A 92 22.27 22.02 -9.18
N GLU A 93 23.38 22.25 -8.50
CA GLU A 93 23.90 23.61 -8.21
C GLU A 93 24.31 24.36 -9.49
N ASP A 94 24.67 23.64 -10.54
CA ASP A 94 25.12 24.20 -11.81
C ASP A 94 23.98 24.86 -12.59
N VAL A 95 22.72 24.47 -12.32
CA VAL A 95 21.57 25.00 -13.04
C VAL A 95 20.82 26.04 -12.21
N LYS A 96 21.12 27.31 -12.48
CA LYS A 96 20.42 28.46 -11.88
C LYS A 96 18.92 28.37 -12.15
N THR A 97 18.14 28.08 -11.12
CA THR A 97 16.68 27.98 -11.20
C THR A 97 16.04 28.76 -10.06
N ASP A 98 14.99 29.53 -10.36
CA ASP A 98 14.18 30.27 -9.36
C ASP A 98 13.20 29.36 -8.59
N VAL A 99 13.08 28.09 -8.99
CA VAL A 99 12.16 27.09 -8.45
C VAL A 99 12.96 25.92 -7.89
N ILE A 100 12.91 25.73 -6.58
CA ILE A 100 13.50 24.58 -5.88
C ILE A 100 12.41 23.52 -5.73
N PHE A 101 12.58 22.35 -6.35
CA PHE A 101 11.69 21.19 -6.17
C PHE A 101 11.99 20.50 -4.84
N GLY A 102 11.69 21.15 -3.71
CA GLY A 102 12.21 20.78 -2.39
C GLY A 102 11.94 19.34 -1.90
N ALA A 103 10.98 18.61 -2.48
CA ALA A 103 10.73 17.20 -2.16
C ALA A 103 11.50 16.21 -3.05
N SER A 104 11.95 16.65 -4.23
CA SER A 104 12.63 15.84 -5.25
C SER A 104 14.14 16.11 -5.36
N VAL A 105 14.60 17.17 -4.68
CA VAL A 105 16.01 17.56 -4.61
C VAL A 105 16.78 16.50 -3.84
N ILE A 106 17.85 15.99 -4.47
CA ILE A 106 18.81 15.12 -3.79
C ILE A 106 19.72 16.02 -2.93
N PRO A 107 20.03 15.64 -1.67
CA PRO A 107 21.00 16.38 -0.85
C PRO A 107 22.33 16.56 -1.59
N SER A 108 23.01 17.68 -1.38
CA SER A 108 24.27 17.97 -2.09
C SER A 108 25.36 16.92 -1.79
N GLU A 109 25.33 16.30 -0.61
CA GLU A 109 26.25 15.22 -0.23
C GLU A 109 26.01 13.91 -1.00
N ALA A 110 24.79 13.71 -1.50
CA ALA A 110 24.40 12.54 -2.30
C ALA A 110 24.43 12.82 -3.80
N TYR A 111 24.69 14.06 -4.22
CA TYR A 111 24.88 14.43 -5.61
C TYR A 111 26.32 14.05 -6.05
N PRO A 112 26.50 13.26 -7.12
CA PRO A 112 27.83 12.86 -7.57
C PRO A 112 28.70 14.05 -8.01
N GLU A 113 29.97 14.09 -7.61
CA GLU A 113 30.92 15.15 -7.98
C GLU A 113 31.15 15.26 -9.51
N ASP A 114 31.07 14.14 -10.21
CA ASP A 114 31.19 14.03 -11.68
C ASP A 114 29.84 14.16 -12.40
N GLY A 115 28.74 14.32 -11.65
CA GLY A 115 27.38 14.40 -12.19
C GLY A 115 26.80 13.07 -12.66
N GLU A 116 27.51 11.95 -12.49
CA GLU A 116 27.08 10.63 -12.96
C GLU A 116 26.37 9.82 -11.88
N PHE A 117 25.11 9.47 -12.11
CA PHE A 117 24.36 8.62 -11.18
C PHE A 117 24.60 7.15 -11.46
N HIS A 118 25.06 6.41 -10.43
CA HIS A 118 25.28 4.96 -10.49
C HIS A 118 24.10 4.28 -9.81
N LEU A 119 23.20 3.68 -10.59
CA LEU A 119 21.91 3.17 -10.13
C LEU A 119 21.83 1.65 -10.25
N THR A 120 21.25 0.99 -9.26
CA THR A 120 21.04 -0.46 -9.27
C THR A 120 19.75 -0.83 -8.56
N ASP A 121 19.02 -1.83 -9.03
CA ASP A 121 17.86 -2.43 -8.35
C ASP A 121 18.26 -3.56 -7.37
N HIS A 122 19.55 -3.89 -7.30
CA HIS A 122 20.07 -4.97 -6.47
C HIS A 122 20.47 -4.49 -5.06
N ASP A 123 19.68 -4.87 -4.07
CA ASP A 123 19.83 -4.51 -2.64
C ASP A 123 21.24 -4.80 -2.07
N HIS A 124 21.73 -6.02 -2.27
CA HIS A 124 22.99 -6.52 -1.74
C HIS A 124 24.19 -5.76 -2.31
N ARG A 125 24.06 -5.18 -3.50
CA ARG A 125 25.09 -4.38 -4.14
C ARG A 125 25.23 -3.02 -3.48
N VAL A 126 24.09 -2.36 -3.24
CA VAL A 126 24.04 -1.08 -2.51
C VAL A 126 24.54 -1.26 -1.08
N VAL A 127 24.17 -2.34 -0.39
CA VAL A 127 24.69 -2.62 0.97
C VAL A 127 26.21 -2.70 0.96
N ARG A 128 26.81 -3.43 0.00
CA ARG A 128 28.28 -3.51 -0.14
C ARG A 128 28.91 -2.14 -0.44
N ALA A 129 28.28 -1.33 -1.28
CA ALA A 129 28.76 0.01 -1.61
C ALA A 129 28.71 0.95 -0.38
N ILE A 130 27.65 0.88 0.42
CA ILE A 130 27.52 1.61 1.69
C ILE A 130 28.60 1.18 2.69
N GLU A 131 28.85 -0.12 2.84
CA GLU A 131 29.91 -0.64 3.71
C GLU A 131 31.30 -0.17 3.27
N ALA A 132 31.59 -0.20 1.97
CA ALA A 132 32.84 0.31 1.41
C ALA A 132 33.00 1.82 1.67
N ALA A 133 31.95 2.61 1.45
CA ALA A 133 31.97 4.06 1.67
C ALA A 133 32.20 4.42 3.14
N ARG A 134 31.58 3.67 4.08
CA ARG A 134 31.81 3.83 5.53
C ARG A 134 33.26 3.57 5.91
N ASN A 135 33.92 2.60 5.28
CA ASN A 135 35.32 2.25 5.55
C ASN A 135 36.31 3.28 4.99
N MET A 136 35.93 4.05 3.96
CA MET A 136 36.76 5.07 3.31
C MET A 136 36.59 6.49 3.89
N SER A 137 36.22 6.61 5.17
CA SER A 137 36.12 7.88 5.92
C SER A 137 35.26 8.97 5.26
N GLY A 138 33.93 8.88 5.44
CA GLY A 138 33.03 10.01 5.25
C GLY A 138 32.51 10.24 3.83
N HIS A 139 32.78 9.35 2.88
CA HIS A 139 32.18 9.40 1.55
C HIS A 139 30.76 8.83 1.56
N TRP A 140 29.88 9.41 0.74
CA TRP A 140 28.57 8.82 0.44
C TRP A 140 28.74 7.60 -0.48
N SER A 141 27.79 6.67 -0.45
CA SER A 141 27.80 5.54 -1.38
C SER A 141 27.66 6.06 -2.81
N ARG A 142 28.57 5.68 -3.69
CA ARG A 142 28.46 6.03 -5.12
C ARG A 142 27.29 5.34 -5.78
N GLU A 143 27.01 4.10 -5.39
CA GLU A 143 25.90 3.33 -5.93
C GLU A 143 24.63 3.57 -5.09
N THR A 144 23.53 3.89 -5.77
CA THR A 144 22.24 4.20 -5.15
C THR A 144 21.17 3.19 -5.56
N LEU A 145 20.31 2.82 -4.60
CA LEU A 145 19.22 1.89 -4.87
C LEU A 145 18.13 2.56 -5.72
N LEU A 146 17.84 1.95 -6.85
CA LEU A 146 16.76 2.33 -7.75
C LEU A 146 15.46 1.73 -7.22
N THR A 147 14.58 2.58 -6.72
CA THR A 147 13.26 2.21 -6.22
C THR A 147 12.19 3.12 -6.80
N ASP A 148 10.92 2.75 -6.67
CA ASP A 148 9.76 3.58 -7.01
C ASP A 148 9.76 4.97 -6.35
N GLN A 149 10.47 5.12 -5.23
CA GLN A 149 10.62 6.40 -4.51
C GLN A 149 11.83 7.22 -4.96
N HIS A 150 12.71 6.68 -5.80
CA HIS A 150 13.91 7.39 -6.25
C HIS A 150 13.52 8.59 -7.14
N PRO A 151 14.06 9.81 -6.90
CA PRO A 151 13.66 11.01 -7.65
C PRO A 151 13.79 10.87 -9.18
N ILE A 152 14.80 10.15 -9.65
CA ILE A 152 14.98 9.84 -11.09
C ILE A 152 13.82 9.00 -11.65
N LEU A 153 13.35 7.97 -10.92
CA LEU A 153 12.18 7.18 -11.35
C LEU A 153 10.89 7.99 -11.26
N GLN A 154 10.74 8.82 -10.23
CA GLN A 154 9.60 9.72 -10.10
C GLN A 154 9.54 10.68 -11.28
N TRP A 155 10.66 11.28 -11.67
CA TRP A 155 10.75 12.14 -12.84
C TRP A 155 10.34 11.43 -14.13
N VAL A 156 10.85 10.20 -14.37
CA VAL A 156 10.43 9.41 -15.55
C VAL A 156 8.93 9.14 -15.51
N THR A 157 8.42 8.74 -14.35
CA THR A 157 6.99 8.44 -14.14
C THR A 157 6.12 9.67 -14.41
N GLU A 158 6.45 10.81 -13.80
CA GLU A 158 5.73 12.07 -13.97
C GLU A 158 5.69 12.50 -15.43
N ARG A 159 6.83 12.41 -16.14
CA ARG A 159 6.89 12.78 -17.55
C ARG A 159 6.11 11.83 -18.45
N LEU A 160 6.15 10.52 -18.18
CA LEU A 160 5.34 9.55 -18.93
C LEU A 160 3.84 9.78 -18.69
N LEU A 161 3.45 10.13 -17.46
CA LEU A 161 2.06 10.47 -17.14
C LEU A 161 1.60 11.76 -17.84
N MET A 162 2.49 12.73 -18.02
CA MET A 162 2.19 13.97 -18.76
C MET A 162 1.90 13.76 -20.26
N LEU A 163 2.30 12.63 -20.83
CA LEU A 163 1.97 12.27 -22.22
C LEU A 163 0.48 11.94 -22.41
N HIS A 164 -0.21 11.63 -21.32
CA HIS A 164 -1.61 11.21 -21.35
C HIS A 164 -2.53 12.36 -20.92
N GLY A 165 -3.70 12.45 -21.57
CA GLY A 165 -4.74 13.41 -21.19
C GLY A 165 -5.23 13.17 -19.76
N ARG A 166 -5.47 14.26 -19.00
CA ARG A 166 -5.97 14.15 -17.63
C ARG A 166 -7.36 13.51 -17.63
N GLY A 167 -7.51 12.43 -16.88
CA GLY A 167 -8.79 11.71 -16.76
C GLY A 167 -9.14 10.85 -17.97
N GLU A 168 -8.18 10.64 -18.88
CA GLU A 168 -8.31 9.73 -20.01
C GLU A 168 -7.66 8.39 -19.68
N ALA A 169 -8.15 7.33 -20.32
CA ALA A 169 -7.55 6.00 -20.25
C ALA A 169 -7.04 5.62 -21.65
N PRO A 170 -5.80 5.11 -21.78
CA PRO A 170 -5.27 4.67 -23.05
C PRO A 170 -6.13 3.56 -23.67
N TYR A 171 -6.24 3.60 -25.00
CA TYR A 171 -6.90 2.59 -25.81
C TYR A 171 -5.87 1.99 -26.76
N ILE A 172 -5.70 0.67 -26.71
CA ILE A 172 -4.74 -0.06 -27.54
C ILE A 172 -5.39 -1.24 -28.26
N THR A 173 -4.77 -1.71 -29.34
CA THR A 173 -5.21 -2.87 -30.12
C THR A 173 -4.18 -3.99 -30.03
N SER A 174 -4.62 -5.22 -29.73
CA SER A 174 -3.77 -6.41 -29.67
C SER A 174 -4.19 -7.43 -30.74
N SER A 175 -3.20 -7.98 -31.44
CA SER A 175 -3.40 -9.08 -32.41
C SER A 175 -3.43 -10.46 -31.76
N ALA A 176 -3.12 -10.56 -30.47
CA ALA A 176 -3.16 -11.82 -29.71
C ALA A 176 -4.57 -12.14 -29.19
N LEU A 177 -5.52 -11.20 -29.31
CA LEU A 177 -6.89 -11.32 -28.84
C LEU A 177 -7.87 -11.55 -29.99
N ASP A 178 -9.06 -12.04 -29.67
CA ASP A 178 -10.08 -12.30 -30.68
C ASP A 178 -10.62 -10.99 -31.27
N THR A 179 -10.83 -10.95 -32.60
CA THR A 179 -11.32 -9.74 -33.28
C THR A 179 -12.66 -9.25 -32.69
N GLY A 180 -12.68 -8.01 -32.21
CA GLY A 180 -13.85 -7.38 -31.60
C GLY A 180 -14.08 -7.73 -30.12
N GLU A 181 -13.15 -8.46 -29.50
CA GLU A 181 -13.07 -8.60 -28.05
C GLU A 181 -12.65 -7.27 -27.41
N LEU A 182 -13.29 -6.89 -26.30
CA LEU A 182 -12.93 -5.69 -25.53
C LEU A 182 -12.59 -6.05 -24.09
N LEU A 183 -11.45 -5.57 -23.62
CA LEU A 183 -10.97 -5.75 -22.25
C LEU A 183 -10.80 -4.39 -21.59
N PHE A 184 -11.55 -4.15 -20.52
CA PHE A 184 -11.43 -2.95 -19.69
C PHE A 184 -10.63 -3.28 -18.45
N CYS A 185 -9.41 -2.76 -18.35
CA CYS A 185 -8.48 -3.03 -17.26
C CYS A 185 -8.66 -2.02 -16.13
N PHE A 186 -8.93 -2.51 -14.93
CA PHE A 186 -9.23 -1.71 -13.75
C PHE A 186 -8.24 -1.95 -12.62
N ILE A 187 -7.99 -0.89 -11.86
CA ILE A 187 -7.46 -0.97 -10.50
C ILE A 187 -8.57 -0.49 -9.56
N GLY A 188 -9.00 -1.36 -8.67
CA GLY A 188 -10.13 -1.14 -7.78
C GLY A 188 -9.77 -1.32 -6.32
N GLN A 189 -10.45 -0.57 -5.46
CA GLN A 189 -10.33 -0.67 -4.02
C GLN A 189 -11.69 -0.57 -3.35
N LEU A 190 -11.90 -1.41 -2.33
CA LEU A 190 -12.99 -1.25 -1.38
C LEU A 190 -12.39 -0.96 -0.01
N SER A 191 -12.65 0.24 0.50
CA SER A 191 -12.23 0.64 1.85
C SER A 191 -13.31 0.37 2.89
N SER A 192 -12.89 0.32 4.15
CA SER A 192 -13.78 0.33 5.30
C SER A 192 -14.38 1.72 5.52
N LYS A 193 -15.39 1.81 6.40
CA LYS A 193 -15.93 3.10 6.88
C LYS A 193 -14.88 3.95 7.63
N ALA A 194 -13.77 3.34 8.05
CA ALA A 194 -12.64 4.06 8.64
C ALA A 194 -11.61 4.54 7.60
N GLY A 195 -11.77 4.19 6.32
CA GLY A 195 -10.88 4.59 5.23
C GLY A 195 -9.74 3.61 4.93
N SER A 196 -9.55 2.58 5.76
CA SER A 196 -8.54 1.54 5.52
C SER A 196 -8.94 0.62 4.36
N PRO A 197 -8.02 0.22 3.47
CA PRO A 197 -8.31 -0.71 2.39
C PRO A 197 -8.71 -2.07 2.96
N LEU A 198 -9.90 -2.58 2.59
CA LEU A 198 -10.34 -3.95 2.91
C LEU A 198 -9.98 -4.93 1.81
N VAL A 199 -10.14 -4.49 0.56
CA VAL A 199 -9.81 -5.26 -0.64
C VAL A 199 -9.20 -4.30 -1.67
N SER A 200 -8.12 -4.73 -2.31
CA SER A 200 -7.56 -4.09 -3.51
C SER A 200 -7.44 -5.16 -4.59
N SER A 201 -7.81 -4.83 -5.82
CA SER A 201 -7.78 -5.77 -6.95
C SER A 201 -7.39 -5.05 -8.23
N ALA A 202 -6.45 -5.66 -8.95
CA ALA A 202 -6.16 -5.36 -10.34
C ALA A 202 -6.80 -6.44 -11.21
N HIS A 203 -7.83 -6.09 -11.98
CA HIS A 203 -8.63 -7.02 -12.77
C HIS A 203 -9.05 -6.40 -14.10
N ALA A 204 -9.44 -7.23 -15.05
CA ALA A 204 -10.01 -6.78 -16.31
C ALA A 204 -11.41 -7.34 -16.52
N VAL A 205 -12.28 -6.54 -17.13
CA VAL A 205 -13.63 -6.94 -17.53
C VAL A 205 -13.64 -7.19 -19.03
N GLN A 206 -13.95 -8.42 -19.42
CA GLN A 206 -14.00 -8.90 -20.80
C GLN A 206 -15.43 -8.82 -21.35
N PHE A 207 -15.53 -8.32 -22.57
CA PHE A 207 -16.70 -8.41 -23.43
C PHE A 207 -16.34 -9.15 -24.72
N LEU A 208 -17.09 -10.20 -25.01
CA LEU A 208 -16.94 -10.95 -26.25
C LEU A 208 -17.63 -10.24 -27.42
N PRO A 209 -17.24 -10.54 -28.67
CA PRO A 209 -17.85 -9.97 -29.86
C PRO A 209 -19.38 -10.12 -29.87
N GLY A 210 -20.09 -9.04 -30.20
CA GLY A 210 -21.55 -9.03 -30.31
C GLY A 210 -22.31 -8.70 -29.02
N GLY A 211 -21.63 -8.46 -27.88
CA GLY A 211 -22.18 -7.77 -26.71
C GLY A 211 -23.36 -8.44 -26.00
N LYS A 212 -23.65 -9.70 -26.32
CA LYS A 212 -24.80 -10.46 -25.76
C LYS A 212 -24.44 -11.34 -24.57
N SER A 213 -23.16 -11.60 -24.34
CA SER A 213 -22.70 -12.37 -23.19
C SER A 213 -22.55 -11.49 -21.95
N GLU A 214 -22.76 -12.08 -20.78
CA GLU A 214 -22.44 -11.43 -19.52
C GLU A 214 -20.93 -11.10 -19.46
N PRO A 215 -20.56 -9.94 -18.89
CA PRO A 215 -19.16 -9.57 -18.72
C PRO A 215 -18.45 -10.56 -17.81
N GLN A 216 -17.27 -11.00 -18.23
CA GLN A 216 -16.42 -11.88 -17.42
C GLN A 216 -15.28 -11.08 -16.80
N VAL A 217 -14.85 -11.45 -15.59
CA VAL A 217 -13.80 -10.74 -14.87
C VAL A 217 -12.61 -11.67 -14.65
N PHE A 218 -11.43 -11.20 -15.03
CA PHE A 218 -10.17 -11.94 -14.93
C PHE A 218 -9.11 -11.13 -14.18
N PRO A 219 -8.13 -11.78 -13.52
CA PRO A 219 -6.95 -11.10 -12.99
C PRO A 219 -6.23 -10.30 -14.07
N LEU A 220 -5.78 -9.07 -13.74
CA LEU A 220 -5.16 -8.19 -14.75
C LEU A 220 -3.90 -8.83 -15.35
N LYS A 221 -3.12 -9.54 -14.54
CA LYS A 221 -1.91 -10.24 -14.99
C LYS A 221 -2.18 -11.19 -16.16
N GLU A 222 -3.17 -12.07 -15.99
CA GLU A 222 -3.55 -13.07 -16.99
C GLU A 222 -4.04 -12.41 -18.29
N VAL A 223 -4.74 -11.29 -18.15
CA VAL A 223 -5.24 -10.52 -19.31
C VAL A 223 -4.11 -9.87 -20.08
N LEU A 224 -3.13 -9.28 -19.39
CA LEU A 224 -1.98 -8.65 -20.03
C LEU A 224 -1.07 -9.70 -20.71
N GLU A 225 -0.91 -10.88 -20.09
CA GLU A 225 -0.21 -12.02 -20.69
C GLU A 225 -0.93 -12.50 -21.96
N ARG A 226 -2.26 -12.67 -21.91
CA ARG A 226 -3.06 -13.09 -23.08
C ARG A 226 -3.07 -12.06 -24.21
N ALA A 227 -3.00 -10.78 -23.87
CA ALA A 227 -2.88 -9.69 -24.85
C ALA A 227 -1.47 -9.53 -25.44
N ASP A 228 -0.49 -10.32 -24.98
CA ASP A 228 0.94 -10.19 -25.31
C ASP A 228 1.46 -8.75 -25.10
N PHE A 229 1.03 -8.13 -24.00
CA PHE A 229 1.22 -6.70 -23.74
C PHE A 229 2.71 -6.28 -23.75
N HIS A 230 3.62 -7.18 -23.37
CA HIS A 230 5.06 -6.91 -23.31
C HIS A 230 5.71 -6.71 -24.68
N ALA A 231 5.22 -7.40 -25.72
CA ALA A 231 5.76 -7.31 -27.08
C ALA A 231 4.89 -6.44 -28.00
N GLN A 232 3.81 -5.88 -27.46
CA GLN A 232 2.78 -5.21 -28.24
C GLN A 232 3.28 -3.84 -28.72
N VAL A 233 3.24 -3.65 -30.04
CA VAL A 233 3.34 -2.33 -30.66
C VAL A 233 1.91 -1.83 -30.84
N ASN A 234 1.61 -0.60 -30.37
CA ASN A 234 0.33 0.01 -30.69
C ASN A 234 0.29 0.26 -32.21
N LEU A 235 -0.39 -0.63 -32.93
CA LEU A 235 -0.40 -0.64 -34.40
C LEU A 235 -1.07 0.61 -34.98
N GLY A 236 -1.88 1.31 -34.17
CA GLY A 236 -2.80 2.33 -34.68
C GLY A 236 -3.87 1.69 -35.59
N GLY A 237 -5.08 2.22 -35.56
CA GLY A 237 -6.16 1.67 -36.39
C GLY A 237 -7.49 2.35 -36.15
N ASP A 238 -8.51 1.91 -36.90
CA ASP A 238 -9.92 2.28 -36.68
C ASP A 238 -10.42 1.60 -35.40
N GLN A 239 -9.96 2.12 -34.27
CA GLN A 239 -10.40 1.74 -32.94
C GLN A 239 -11.91 1.97 -32.86
N LYS A 240 -12.66 0.97 -32.38
CA LYS A 240 -14.11 1.09 -32.20
C LYS A 240 -14.43 1.86 -30.91
N LEU A 241 -13.91 3.08 -30.82
CA LEU A 241 -14.00 3.96 -29.65
C LEU A 241 -15.46 4.19 -29.23
N GLU A 242 -16.38 4.30 -30.19
CA GLU A 242 -17.82 4.41 -29.90
C GLU A 242 -18.38 3.18 -29.18
N THR A 243 -17.96 1.98 -29.59
CA THR A 243 -18.38 0.72 -28.96
C THR A 243 -17.83 0.64 -27.55
N ALA A 244 -16.55 0.94 -27.36
CA ALA A 244 -15.95 0.93 -26.03
C ALA A 244 -16.56 1.98 -25.09
N ASN A 245 -16.84 3.19 -25.59
CA ASN A 245 -17.53 4.23 -24.81
C ASN A 245 -18.94 3.80 -24.39
N PHE A 246 -19.68 3.13 -25.27
CA PHE A 246 -20.99 2.58 -24.96
C PHE A 246 -20.92 1.51 -23.86
N MET A 247 -19.93 0.60 -23.95
CA MET A 247 -19.76 -0.52 -23.00
C MET A 247 -19.12 -0.10 -21.67
N ARG A 248 -18.44 1.06 -21.62
CA ARG A 248 -17.71 1.56 -20.45
C ARG A 248 -18.54 1.55 -19.16
N ALA A 249 -19.80 1.99 -19.21
CA ALA A 249 -20.65 2.03 -18.01
C ALA A 249 -20.94 0.63 -17.46
N SER A 250 -21.17 -0.34 -18.35
CA SER A 250 -21.35 -1.75 -17.98
C SER A 250 -20.07 -2.35 -17.42
N ALA A 251 -18.91 -2.02 -18.01
CA ALA A 251 -17.61 -2.45 -17.51
C ALA A 251 -17.33 -1.94 -16.09
N VAL A 252 -17.62 -0.66 -15.83
CA VAL A 252 -17.49 -0.07 -14.49
C VAL A 252 -18.41 -0.77 -13.50
N GLN A 253 -19.66 -1.05 -13.87
CA GLN A 253 -20.59 -1.77 -13.00
C GLN A 253 -20.08 -3.18 -12.66
N ALA A 254 -19.65 -3.95 -13.67
CA ALA A 254 -19.08 -5.28 -13.46
C ALA A 254 -17.84 -5.25 -12.55
N SER A 255 -16.97 -4.24 -12.72
CA SER A 255 -15.84 -4.01 -11.83
C SER A 255 -16.27 -3.74 -10.38
N LEU A 256 -17.30 -2.92 -10.16
CA LEU A 256 -17.78 -2.59 -8.81
C LEU A 256 -18.44 -3.81 -8.14
N GLU A 257 -19.18 -4.61 -8.90
CA GLU A 257 -19.77 -5.85 -8.42
C GLU A 257 -18.71 -6.90 -8.07
N HIS A 258 -17.65 -7.00 -8.88
CA HIS A 258 -16.50 -7.85 -8.59
C HIS A 258 -15.83 -7.51 -7.24
N LEU A 259 -15.56 -6.22 -6.97
CA LEU A 259 -14.97 -5.79 -5.69
C LEU A 259 -15.86 -6.12 -4.50
N LYS A 260 -17.19 -5.97 -4.64
CA LYS A 260 -18.15 -6.35 -3.59
C LYS A 260 -18.11 -7.87 -3.33
N SER A 261 -18.06 -8.67 -4.40
CA SER A 261 -17.97 -10.13 -4.32
C SER A 261 -16.65 -10.56 -3.66
N LEU A 262 -15.51 -9.97 -4.03
CA LEU A 262 -14.22 -10.24 -3.40
C LEU A 262 -14.25 -9.94 -1.90
N ASN A 263 -14.83 -8.82 -1.47
CA ASN A 263 -14.95 -8.50 -0.06
C ASN A 263 -15.85 -9.48 0.70
N GLN A 264 -16.93 -9.94 0.09
CA GLN A 264 -17.78 -10.98 0.70
C GLN A 264 -17.01 -12.28 0.90
N LYS A 265 -16.25 -12.72 -0.11
CA LYS A 265 -15.38 -13.90 -0.03
C LYS A 265 -14.28 -13.74 1.03
N HIS A 266 -13.53 -12.64 0.97
CA HIS A 266 -12.48 -12.37 1.96
C HIS A 266 -13.02 -12.33 3.40
N PHE A 267 -14.24 -11.80 3.58
CA PHE A 267 -14.90 -11.83 4.87
C PHE A 267 -15.32 -13.24 5.30
N SER A 268 -15.86 -14.06 4.38
CA SER A 268 -16.29 -15.43 4.68
C SER A 268 -15.14 -16.41 4.93
N ASP A 269 -14.04 -16.26 4.18
CA ASP A 269 -13.01 -17.30 4.05
C ASP A 269 -12.04 -17.34 5.23
N GLY A 270 -11.98 -16.28 6.06
CA GLY A 270 -11.14 -16.31 7.26
C GLY A 270 -11.42 -15.21 8.28
N LEU A 271 -11.72 -13.99 7.84
CA LEU A 271 -11.89 -12.85 8.74
C LEU A 271 -13.04 -13.04 9.72
N ALA A 272 -14.19 -13.56 9.27
CA ALA A 272 -15.34 -13.80 10.14
C ALA A 272 -15.01 -14.74 11.30
N THR A 273 -14.21 -15.78 11.04
CA THR A 273 -13.81 -16.76 12.06
C THR A 273 -12.84 -16.14 13.07
N ARG A 274 -11.82 -15.42 12.59
CA ARG A 274 -10.85 -14.71 13.46
C ARG A 274 -11.56 -13.67 14.34
N LEU A 275 -12.44 -12.85 13.76
CA LEU A 275 -13.23 -11.85 14.49
C LEU A 275 -14.11 -12.49 15.55
N ARG A 276 -14.75 -13.63 15.26
CA ARG A 276 -15.56 -14.36 16.25
C ARG A 276 -14.72 -14.92 17.40
N LYS A 277 -13.51 -15.45 17.12
CA LYS A 277 -12.58 -15.93 18.15
C LYS A 277 -12.20 -14.80 19.09
N GLU A 278 -11.77 -13.66 18.54
CA GLU A 278 -11.38 -12.48 19.33
C GLU A 278 -12.55 -11.88 20.11
N GLN A 279 -13.74 -11.78 19.51
CA GLN A 279 -14.94 -11.32 20.22
C GLN A 279 -15.29 -12.25 21.39
N ARG A 280 -15.13 -13.57 21.24
CA ARG A 280 -15.36 -14.53 22.32
C ARG A 280 -14.33 -14.38 23.43
N ARG A 281 -13.05 -14.18 23.09
CA ARG A 281 -11.98 -13.94 24.06
C ARG A 281 -12.24 -12.66 24.86
N LEU A 282 -12.56 -11.56 24.18
CA LEU A 282 -12.87 -10.28 24.81
C LEU A 282 -14.08 -10.38 25.74
N ARG A 283 -15.14 -11.10 25.33
CA ARG A 283 -16.32 -11.33 26.18
C ARG A 283 -15.99 -12.14 27.43
N LYS A 284 -15.25 -13.24 27.30
CA LYS A 284 -14.81 -14.05 28.44
C LYS A 284 -14.00 -13.23 29.45
N TRP A 285 -13.06 -12.42 28.95
CA TRP A 285 -12.27 -11.51 29.77
C TRP A 285 -13.16 -10.48 30.48
N ALA A 286 -14.08 -9.84 29.75
CA ALA A 286 -14.99 -8.84 30.31
C ALA A 286 -15.87 -9.43 31.42
N ASP A 287 -16.41 -10.64 31.20
CA ASP A 287 -17.26 -11.34 32.17
C ASP A 287 -16.45 -11.75 33.42
N GLY A 288 -15.24 -12.26 33.25
CA GLY A 288 -14.33 -12.58 34.35
C GLY A 288 -13.96 -11.35 35.18
N ARG A 289 -13.66 -10.23 34.50
CA ARG A 289 -13.30 -8.98 35.16
C ARG A 289 -14.48 -8.36 35.91
N ARG A 290 -15.70 -8.42 35.36
CA ARG A 290 -16.92 -7.98 36.05
C ARG A 290 -17.12 -8.73 37.36
N LYS A 291 -17.08 -10.06 37.33
CA LYS A 291 -17.21 -10.91 38.52
C LYS A 291 -16.19 -10.54 39.60
N PHE A 292 -14.92 -10.42 39.23
CA PHE A 292 -13.86 -10.03 40.16
C PHE A 292 -14.11 -8.64 40.80
N LEU A 293 -14.59 -7.67 40.01
CA LEU A 293 -14.91 -6.35 40.53
C LEU A 293 -16.13 -6.37 41.45
N ASP A 294 -17.14 -7.18 41.15
CA ASP A 294 -18.35 -7.33 41.95
C ASP A 294 -18.06 -8.02 43.29
N GLU A 295 -17.30 -9.12 43.29
CA GLU A 295 -16.84 -9.80 44.52
C GLU A 295 -16.06 -8.85 45.43
N LYS A 296 -15.15 -8.03 44.87
CA LYS A 296 -14.44 -7.02 45.67
C LYS A 296 -15.38 -5.95 46.19
N LYS A 297 -16.37 -5.49 45.43
CA LYS A 297 -17.33 -4.47 45.88
C LYS A 297 -18.23 -4.98 47.01
N GLU A 298 -18.65 -6.24 47.00
CA GLU A 298 -19.53 -6.82 48.04
C GLU A 298 -18.90 -6.77 49.45
N SER A 299 -17.58 -6.90 49.53
CA SER A 299 -16.83 -6.81 50.79
C SER A 299 -16.66 -5.37 51.34
N LEU A 300 -17.10 -4.35 50.59
CA LEU A 300 -16.82 -2.94 50.86
C LEU A 300 -18.10 -2.12 51.03
N SER A 301 -18.08 -1.16 51.96
CA SER A 301 -19.17 -0.20 52.12
C SER A 301 -19.28 0.74 50.91
N PRO A 302 -20.49 1.06 50.42
CA PRO A 302 -20.70 1.92 49.25
C PRO A 302 -20.06 3.32 49.32
N ASP A 303 -19.81 3.85 50.52
CA ASP A 303 -19.20 5.18 50.71
C ASP A 303 -17.67 5.15 50.82
N SER A 304 -17.05 3.96 50.79
CA SER A 304 -15.59 3.83 50.84
C SER A 304 -14.92 4.43 49.59
N PRO A 305 -13.79 5.18 49.75
CA PRO A 305 -12.98 5.62 48.61
C PRO A 305 -12.54 4.48 47.69
N HIS A 306 -12.31 3.29 48.25
CA HIS A 306 -11.92 2.10 47.49
C HIS A 306 -13.09 1.56 46.63
N TYR A 307 -14.33 1.59 47.14
CA TYR A 307 -15.53 1.25 46.37
C TYR A 307 -15.70 2.18 45.18
N ARG A 308 -15.53 3.50 45.39
CA ARG A 308 -15.58 4.50 44.30
C ARG A 308 -14.52 4.25 43.23
N ARG A 309 -13.30 3.87 43.63
CA ARG A 309 -12.21 3.52 42.68
C ARG A 309 -12.52 2.28 41.86
N LEU A 310 -13.10 1.23 42.47
CA LEU A 310 -13.54 0.02 41.75
C LEU A 310 -14.68 0.32 40.77
N LYS A 311 -15.66 1.13 41.19
CA LYS A 311 -16.75 1.59 40.32
C LYS A 311 -16.23 2.40 39.13
N PHE A 312 -15.24 3.26 39.34
CA PHE A 312 -14.58 3.98 38.24
C PHE A 312 -13.86 3.02 37.28
N LYS A 313 -13.15 2.01 37.79
CA LYS A 313 -12.49 0.99 36.96
C LYS A 313 -13.49 0.20 36.10
N GLU A 314 -14.64 -0.15 36.66
CA GLU A 314 -15.73 -0.79 35.93
C GLU A 314 -16.27 0.10 34.80
N GLN A 315 -16.62 1.35 35.12
CA GLN A 315 -17.11 2.31 34.11
C GLN A 315 -16.08 2.55 33.00
N PHE A 316 -14.81 2.65 33.37
CA PHE A 316 -13.71 2.79 32.41
C PHE A 316 -13.63 1.56 31.48
N MET A 317 -13.66 0.35 32.06
CA MET A 317 -13.68 -0.89 31.29
C MET A 317 -14.88 -0.94 30.33
N GLU A 318 -16.09 -0.59 30.78
CA GLU A 318 -17.27 -0.59 29.92
C GLU A 318 -17.20 0.43 28.79
N SER A 319 -16.67 1.62 29.06
CA SER A 319 -16.39 2.62 28.03
C SER A 319 -15.40 2.08 27.00
N HIS A 320 -14.33 1.43 27.45
CA HIS A 320 -13.32 0.86 26.57
C HIS A 320 -13.86 -0.28 25.70
N LEU A 321 -14.69 -1.15 26.27
CA LEU A 321 -15.39 -2.21 25.51
C LEU A 321 -16.30 -1.61 24.44
N LYS A 322 -17.09 -0.58 24.76
CA LYS A 322 -17.93 0.12 23.78
C LYS A 322 -17.11 0.76 22.67
N SER A 323 -16.05 1.50 23.02
CA SER A 323 -15.14 2.10 22.04
C SER A 323 -14.49 1.04 21.14
N ARG A 324 -14.12 -0.12 21.70
CA ARG A 324 -13.55 -1.24 20.95
C ARG A 324 -14.54 -1.84 19.97
N GLU A 325 -15.80 -2.03 20.37
CA GLU A 325 -16.87 -2.51 19.48
C GLU A 325 -17.15 -1.53 18.34
N GLU A 326 -17.23 -0.23 18.63
CA GLU A 326 -17.40 0.82 17.63
C GLU A 326 -16.23 0.87 16.65
N TRP A 327 -14.99 0.78 17.16
CA TRP A 327 -13.80 0.72 16.34
C TRP A 327 -13.84 -0.49 15.41
N MET A 328 -14.15 -1.69 15.93
CA MET A 328 -14.23 -2.91 15.09
C MET A 328 -15.30 -2.76 14.00
N LYS A 329 -16.48 -2.23 14.35
CA LYS A 329 -17.52 -1.98 13.36
C LYS A 329 -17.03 -1.03 12.27
N ARG A 330 -16.35 0.07 12.62
CA ARG A 330 -15.83 1.02 11.62
C ARG A 330 -14.74 0.42 10.73
N GLN A 331 -13.84 -0.38 11.31
CA GLN A 331 -12.69 -0.94 10.61
C GLN A 331 -13.05 -2.07 9.66
N PHE A 332 -14.01 -2.93 10.01
CA PHE A 332 -14.35 -4.11 9.21
C PHE A 332 -15.65 -3.98 8.42
N THR A 333 -16.42 -2.90 8.60
CA THR A 333 -17.59 -2.63 7.77
C THR A 333 -17.14 -1.96 6.48
N PRO A 334 -17.45 -2.53 5.29
CA PRO A 334 -17.14 -1.88 4.02
C PRO A 334 -17.90 -0.57 3.87
N ALA A 335 -17.29 0.38 3.16
CA ALA A 335 -17.98 1.57 2.69
C ALA A 335 -19.06 1.22 1.66
N ASP A 336 -20.04 2.11 1.49
CA ASP A 336 -21.21 1.85 0.65
C ASP A 336 -20.85 1.83 -0.85
N SER A 337 -19.77 2.53 -1.25
CA SER A 337 -19.31 2.66 -2.63
C SER A 337 -17.84 2.22 -2.76
N PRO A 338 -17.54 1.11 -3.46
CA PRO A 338 -16.19 0.83 -3.93
C PRO A 338 -15.72 1.91 -4.92
N THR A 339 -14.41 2.08 -5.03
CA THR A 339 -13.79 2.92 -6.05
C THR A 339 -13.10 2.03 -7.08
N THR A 340 -13.22 2.39 -8.36
CA THR A 340 -12.52 1.72 -9.46
C THR A 340 -12.01 2.75 -10.45
N GLN A 341 -10.80 2.54 -10.96
CA GLN A 341 -10.17 3.38 -11.97
C GLN A 341 -9.92 2.53 -13.21
N LEU A 342 -10.42 2.99 -14.36
CA LEU A 342 -10.07 2.41 -15.66
C LEU A 342 -8.66 2.87 -16.03
N VAL A 343 -7.75 1.93 -16.22
CA VAL A 343 -6.33 2.20 -16.47
C VAL A 343 -5.96 1.96 -17.93
N LEU A 344 -6.64 1.04 -18.61
CA LEU A 344 -6.34 0.65 -19.99
C LEU A 344 -7.56 -0.02 -20.62
N VAL A 345 -7.77 0.21 -21.92
CA VAL A 345 -8.69 -0.58 -22.74
C VAL A 345 -7.90 -1.28 -23.84
N ILE A 346 -8.13 -2.59 -24.01
CA ILE A 346 -7.49 -3.41 -25.03
C ILE A 346 -8.59 -3.96 -25.96
N GLU A 347 -8.48 -3.71 -27.26
CA GLU A 347 -9.31 -4.30 -28.30
C GLU A 347 -8.56 -5.38 -29.06
N GLY A 348 -9.20 -6.53 -29.30
CA GLY A 348 -8.68 -7.55 -30.21
C GLY A 348 -8.94 -7.20 -31.67
N VAL A 349 -7.89 -7.26 -32.51
CA VAL A 349 -7.95 -6.94 -33.95
C VAL A 349 -7.62 -8.13 -34.84
#